data_AF-A0A9P6LZC2-F1
#
_entry.id   AF-A0A9P6LZC2-F1
#
_cell.length_a   1.000
_cell.length_b   1.000
_cell.length_c   1.000
_cell.angle_alpha   90.00
_cell.angle_beta   90.00
_cell.angle_gamma   90.00
#
_symmetry.space_group_name_H-M   'P 1'
#
loop_
_entity.id
_entity.type
_entity.pdbx_description
1 polymer ?
#
loop_
_entity_poly.entity_id
_entity_poly.type
_entity_poly.pdbx_seq_one_letter_code
_entity_poly.pdbx_strand_id
1 'polypeptide(L)'
;MSEFTTRVFGAPNTLEHRVFIERNGAPVSAFHDVPLYADKANNIFNMIVEIPRWSNAKLEISKDEPFNPIKQDVKKGKLRFVRNCFPHHGYIWNYGALPQTWEDPTQSHPETKARGDNDPLDVCEIGEQVGYTGQIKQVKVLGVMALLDEGETDWKVIVIDVTDPLANKLNDIEDVERHLPGFIRATNEWFRIYKIPDGKPENQFAFSGEAKNKKYALDIIKETHEAWERLIKGEIPSKAEAYDIQVSNVSVEKSPYLVTAEDDVVKNLPASAAKPAAPIDPSVDKWFFISGTSNFGDYTPTRLEAQADAVNLIFGAKTQSNPENTVSLMTMAGKSPKVLVTFTSDIGKILSALHNVAIGGQVSFTTSVQIAQLALKHRQNKNQRQRIIVFVGSPVEEDEKTLVKLAKKLKKNNIAVDIVNFGEEAENTTKLEAFVAAVNNNDN
;
A
#
# COMPACT_ATOMS: atom_id res chain seq x y z
N MET A 1 -2.17 28.54 -24.47
CA MET A 1 -3.39 27.98 -23.85
C MET A 1 -3.30 26.48 -23.97
N SER A 2 -3.66 25.72 -22.93
CA SER A 2 -3.73 24.26 -23.03
C SER A 2 -4.77 23.88 -24.09
N GLU A 3 -4.50 22.83 -24.85
CA GLU A 3 -5.43 22.30 -25.88
C GLU A 3 -6.77 21.85 -25.27
N PHE A 4 -6.70 21.33 -24.04
CA PHE A 4 -7.84 20.88 -23.26
C PHE A 4 -8.22 21.86 -22.16
N THR A 5 -9.52 22.05 -21.97
CA THR A 5 -10.14 22.84 -20.89
C THR A 5 -11.25 22.03 -20.22
N THR A 6 -11.84 22.57 -19.15
CA THR A 6 -12.95 21.93 -18.45
C THR A 6 -14.24 22.74 -18.58
N ARG A 7 -15.35 22.04 -18.77
CA ARG A 7 -16.71 22.59 -18.66
C ARG A 7 -17.35 22.04 -17.41
N VAL A 8 -17.54 22.92 -16.43
CA VAL A 8 -18.14 22.56 -15.14
C VAL A 8 -19.63 22.88 -15.13
N PHE A 9 -20.43 21.92 -14.67
CA PHE A 9 -21.86 22.07 -14.41
C PHE A 9 -22.15 21.75 -12.94
N GLY A 10 -22.89 22.63 -12.27
CA GLY A 10 -23.24 22.45 -10.86
C GLY A 10 -22.16 22.94 -9.89
N ALA A 11 -22.38 22.65 -8.61
CA ALA A 11 -21.46 22.97 -7.52
C ALA A 11 -20.67 21.71 -7.14
N PRO A 12 -19.34 21.77 -6.95
CA PRO A 12 -18.61 20.66 -6.34
C PRO A 12 -19.27 20.21 -5.02
N ASN A 13 -19.14 18.92 -4.71
CA ASN A 13 -19.80 18.27 -3.56
C ASN A 13 -21.34 18.25 -3.62
N THR A 14 -21.92 18.23 -4.83
CA THR A 14 -23.36 17.97 -5.04
C THR A 14 -23.60 16.84 -6.05
N LEU A 15 -24.80 16.28 -6.06
CA LEU A 15 -25.16 15.14 -6.94
C LEU A 15 -25.16 15.52 -8.42
N GLU A 16 -25.44 16.78 -8.73
CA GLU A 16 -25.53 17.31 -10.09
C GLU A 16 -24.17 17.72 -10.67
N HIS A 17 -23.11 17.75 -9.84
CA HIS A 17 -21.79 18.20 -10.25
C HIS A 17 -21.23 17.32 -11.38
N ARG A 18 -20.88 17.94 -12.50
CA ARG A 18 -20.22 17.28 -13.63
C ARG A 18 -19.06 18.14 -14.12
N VAL A 19 -17.94 17.50 -14.44
CA VAL A 19 -16.80 18.12 -15.12
C VAL A 19 -16.59 17.41 -16.45
N PHE A 20 -16.93 18.10 -17.54
CA PHE A 20 -16.67 17.63 -18.89
C PHE A 20 -15.29 18.12 -19.35
N ILE A 21 -14.64 17.32 -20.19
CA ILE A 21 -13.44 17.73 -20.92
C ILE A 21 -13.86 18.44 -22.20
N GLU A 22 -13.20 19.55 -22.52
CA GLU A 22 -13.35 20.24 -23.78
C GLU A 22 -12.03 20.24 -24.54
N ARG A 23 -12.11 20.12 -25.87
CA ARG A 23 -11.00 20.35 -26.79
C ARG A 23 -11.39 21.48 -27.72
N ASN A 24 -10.62 22.57 -27.74
CA ASN A 24 -10.95 23.77 -28.51
C ASN A 24 -12.38 24.31 -28.23
N GLY A 25 -12.86 24.20 -26.98
CA GLY A 25 -14.18 24.69 -26.54
C GLY A 25 -15.37 23.78 -26.87
N ALA A 26 -15.14 22.61 -27.48
CA ALA A 26 -16.17 21.61 -27.73
C ALA A 26 -16.03 20.41 -26.76
N PRO A 27 -17.12 19.87 -26.18
CA PRO A 27 -17.05 18.69 -25.32
C PRO A 27 -16.50 17.48 -26.06
N VAL A 28 -15.66 16.72 -25.38
CA VAL A 28 -15.11 15.45 -25.85
C VAL A 28 -15.28 14.40 -24.76
N SER A 29 -15.40 13.13 -25.13
CA SER A 29 -15.47 12.05 -24.15
C SER A 29 -14.16 11.99 -23.36
N ALA A 30 -14.25 12.10 -22.03
CA ALA A 30 -13.08 11.93 -21.16
C ALA A 30 -12.49 10.53 -21.31
N PHE A 31 -13.33 9.52 -21.48
CA PHE A 31 -12.89 8.14 -21.61
C PHE A 31 -12.31 7.87 -23.02
N HIS A 32 -12.92 8.37 -24.08
CA HIS A 32 -12.66 7.87 -25.44
C HIS A 32 -11.91 8.83 -26.35
N ASP A 33 -12.11 10.14 -26.22
CA ASP A 33 -11.61 11.13 -27.19
C ASP A 33 -10.27 11.76 -26.82
N VAL A 34 -9.88 11.72 -25.55
CA VAL A 34 -8.53 12.16 -25.13
C VAL A 34 -7.54 11.07 -25.56
N PRO A 35 -6.53 11.38 -26.41
CA PRO A 35 -5.58 10.36 -26.84
C PRO A 35 -4.78 9.80 -25.67
N LEU A 36 -4.61 8.48 -25.59
CA LEU A 36 -3.76 7.84 -24.57
C LEU A 36 -2.34 8.43 -24.58
N TYR A 37 -1.75 8.57 -25.77
CA TYR A 37 -0.39 9.09 -25.95
C TYR A 37 -0.42 10.57 -26.27
N ALA A 38 0.29 11.37 -25.47
CA ALA A 38 0.67 12.73 -25.83
C ALA A 38 1.86 12.74 -26.78
N ASP A 39 2.81 11.82 -26.56
CA ASP A 39 3.93 11.54 -27.45
C ASP A 39 4.26 10.05 -27.40
N LYS A 40 3.81 9.33 -28.44
CA LYS A 40 3.99 7.87 -28.55
C LYS A 40 5.46 7.47 -28.73
N ALA A 41 6.29 8.31 -29.35
CA ALA A 41 7.70 7.98 -29.58
C ALA A 41 8.50 7.93 -28.27
N ASN A 42 8.11 8.76 -27.30
CA ASN A 42 8.76 8.88 -26.01
C ASN A 42 7.99 8.22 -24.84
N ASN A 43 6.88 7.52 -25.13
CA ASN A 43 5.97 6.96 -24.13
C ASN A 43 5.52 8.00 -23.10
N ILE A 44 5.08 9.17 -23.59
CA ILE A 44 4.42 10.19 -22.79
C ILE A 44 2.93 10.06 -22.97
N PHE A 45 2.22 9.95 -21.85
CA PHE A 45 0.79 9.67 -21.79
C PHE A 45 0.02 10.92 -21.38
N ASN A 46 -1.23 11.03 -21.82
CA ASN A 46 -2.18 11.95 -21.19
C ASN A 46 -2.81 11.24 -20.00
N MET A 47 -2.78 11.90 -18.85
CA MET A 47 -3.53 11.51 -17.66
C MET A 47 -4.69 12.48 -17.47
N ILE A 48 -5.87 11.95 -17.16
CA ILE A 48 -7.01 12.74 -16.70
C ILE A 48 -7.02 12.71 -15.18
N VAL A 49 -6.81 13.86 -14.55
CA VAL A 49 -6.89 13.99 -13.09
C VAL A 49 -8.36 13.99 -12.67
N GLU A 50 -8.75 13.08 -11.81
CA GLU A 50 -10.10 13.00 -11.25
C GLU A 50 -10.13 13.62 -9.85
N ILE A 51 -9.18 13.23 -9.00
CA ILE A 51 -9.14 13.57 -7.59
C ILE A 51 -7.80 14.27 -7.28
N PRO A 52 -7.83 15.57 -6.94
CA PRO A 52 -6.65 16.28 -6.47
C PRO A 52 -6.06 15.67 -5.20
N ARG A 53 -4.73 15.68 -5.07
CA ARG A 53 -4.06 15.25 -3.84
C ARG A 53 -4.59 15.99 -2.60
N TRP A 54 -4.73 15.25 -1.51
CA TRP A 54 -5.27 15.68 -0.21
C TRP A 54 -6.74 16.10 -0.23
N SER A 55 -7.50 15.62 -1.21
CA SER A 55 -8.96 15.72 -1.21
C SER A 55 -9.61 14.35 -0.94
N ASN A 56 -10.89 14.36 -0.59
CA ASN A 56 -11.63 13.17 -0.14
C ASN A 56 -12.77 12.76 -1.08
N ALA A 57 -13.28 13.69 -1.90
CA ALA A 57 -14.41 13.39 -2.78
C ALA A 57 -14.00 12.34 -3.81
N LYS A 58 -14.70 11.20 -3.84
CA LYS A 58 -14.42 10.15 -4.82
C LYS A 58 -15.04 10.55 -6.15
N LEU A 59 -14.26 11.25 -6.95
CA LEU A 59 -14.62 11.68 -8.31
C LEU A 59 -14.08 10.64 -9.29
N GLU A 60 -14.87 10.31 -10.32
CA GLU A 60 -14.53 9.30 -11.32
C GLU A 60 -15.14 9.65 -12.68
N ILE A 61 -14.48 9.26 -13.77
CA ILE A 61 -15.02 9.29 -15.12
C ILE A 61 -16.26 8.40 -15.17
N SER A 62 -17.41 9.00 -15.50
CA SER A 62 -18.67 8.28 -15.58
C SER A 62 -18.70 7.37 -16.81
N LYS A 63 -18.84 6.06 -16.58
CA LYS A 63 -19.06 5.09 -17.67
C LYS A 63 -20.48 5.12 -18.22
N ASP A 64 -21.44 5.60 -17.44
CA ASP A 64 -22.88 5.50 -17.68
C ASP A 64 -23.51 6.78 -18.27
N GLU A 65 -22.77 7.90 -18.34
CA GLU A 65 -23.25 9.16 -18.91
C GLU A 65 -22.56 9.49 -20.25
N PRO A 66 -23.28 10.07 -21.23
CA PRO A 66 -22.70 10.47 -22.50
C PRO A 66 -21.53 11.43 -22.31
N PHE A 67 -20.47 11.24 -23.10
CA PHE A 67 -19.21 11.99 -23.02
C PHE A 67 -18.44 11.81 -21.69
N ASN A 68 -18.88 10.87 -20.86
CA ASN A 68 -18.14 10.38 -19.69
C ASN A 68 -17.63 11.51 -18.77
N PRO A 69 -18.49 12.46 -18.34
CA PRO A 69 -18.06 13.52 -17.43
C PRO A 69 -17.53 12.92 -16.12
N ILE A 70 -16.62 13.63 -15.48
CA ILE A 70 -16.20 13.29 -14.13
C ILE A 70 -17.33 13.68 -13.16
N LYS A 71 -17.77 12.72 -12.34
CA LYS A 71 -18.80 12.91 -11.32
C LYS A 71 -18.39 12.28 -10.00
N GLN A 72 -19.06 12.66 -8.92
CA GLN A 72 -18.79 12.05 -7.62
C GLN A 72 -19.57 10.74 -7.48
N ASP A 73 -18.90 9.68 -7.05
CA ASP A 73 -19.50 8.38 -6.74
C ASP A 73 -20.57 8.52 -5.65
N VAL A 74 -21.65 7.76 -5.78
CA VAL A 74 -22.82 7.79 -4.89
C VAL A 74 -23.03 6.42 -4.26
N LYS A 75 -22.88 6.34 -2.95
CA LYS A 75 -23.09 5.12 -2.16
C LYS A 75 -24.31 5.28 -1.28
N LYS A 76 -25.31 4.40 -1.46
CA LYS A 76 -26.59 4.42 -0.72
C LYS A 76 -27.30 5.80 -0.78
N GLY A 77 -27.29 6.43 -1.95
CA GLY A 77 -27.93 7.73 -2.19
C GLY A 77 -27.19 8.93 -1.60
N LYS A 78 -25.96 8.77 -1.11
CA LYS A 78 -25.12 9.86 -0.60
C LYS A 78 -23.81 9.93 -1.36
N LEU A 79 -23.30 11.15 -1.52
CA LEU A 79 -21.98 11.41 -2.08
C LEU A 79 -20.91 10.67 -1.27
N ARG A 80 -20.02 9.98 -1.97
CA ARG A 80 -18.95 9.20 -1.35
C ARG A 80 -17.71 10.06 -1.14
N PHE A 81 -17.19 9.99 0.08
CA PHE A 81 -15.91 10.59 0.47
C PHE A 81 -15.03 9.50 1.07
N VAL A 82 -13.81 9.34 0.53
CA VAL A 82 -12.79 8.49 1.15
C VAL A 82 -12.36 9.11 2.47
N ARG A 83 -12.18 8.27 3.49
CA ARG A 83 -11.90 8.72 4.86
C ARG A 83 -10.41 8.89 5.10
N ASN A 84 -10.06 9.83 5.99
CA ASN A 84 -8.68 10.04 6.41
C ASN A 84 -8.21 8.86 7.26
N CYS A 85 -7.22 8.13 6.77
CA CYS A 85 -6.64 6.97 7.45
C CYS A 85 -5.24 7.36 7.90
N PHE A 86 -5.03 7.55 9.21
CA PHE A 86 -3.76 8.03 9.75
C PHE A 86 -2.58 7.17 9.23
N PRO A 87 -1.49 7.78 8.72
CA PRO A 87 -1.16 9.22 8.70
C PRO A 87 -1.63 9.99 7.44
N HIS A 88 -2.45 9.39 6.58
CA HIS A 88 -2.82 9.89 5.25
C HIS A 88 -4.06 10.80 5.24
N HIS A 89 -3.91 12.00 4.67
CA HIS A 89 -5.02 12.93 4.45
C HIS A 89 -5.58 12.75 3.04
N GLY A 90 -6.83 12.28 2.92
CA GLY A 90 -7.47 12.00 1.64
C GLY A 90 -6.64 11.08 0.74
N TYR A 91 -6.67 11.34 -0.57
CA TYR A 91 -5.76 10.72 -1.54
C TYR A 91 -4.35 11.32 -1.42
N ILE A 92 -3.31 10.49 -1.41
CA ILE A 92 -1.91 10.96 -1.26
C ILE A 92 -1.20 11.20 -2.60
N TRP A 93 -1.93 11.14 -3.71
CA TRP A 93 -1.51 11.47 -5.09
C TRP A 93 -2.52 12.40 -5.75
N ASN A 94 -2.14 13.00 -6.87
CA ASN A 94 -3.17 13.33 -7.85
C ASN A 94 -3.61 12.01 -8.46
N TYR A 95 -4.87 11.66 -8.29
CA TYR A 95 -5.43 10.40 -8.73
C TYR A 95 -6.32 10.61 -9.95
N GLY A 96 -6.31 9.64 -10.85
CA GLY A 96 -7.15 9.65 -12.02
C GLY A 96 -6.87 8.46 -12.92
N ALA A 97 -7.06 8.63 -14.23
CA ALA A 97 -6.99 7.54 -15.17
C ALA A 97 -6.20 7.87 -16.45
N LEU A 98 -5.75 6.83 -17.14
CA LEU A 98 -5.35 6.92 -18.54
C LEU A 98 -6.59 6.78 -19.44
N PRO A 99 -6.89 7.76 -20.30
CA PRO A 99 -7.98 7.63 -21.26
C PRO A 99 -7.64 6.54 -22.28
N GLN A 100 -8.66 6.02 -22.97
CA GLN A 100 -8.52 4.97 -23.97
C GLN A 100 -7.87 3.69 -23.43
N THR A 101 -8.09 3.35 -22.15
CA THR A 101 -7.68 2.07 -21.55
C THR A 101 -8.89 1.45 -20.86
N TRP A 102 -8.97 0.14 -20.77
CA TRP A 102 -10.09 -0.52 -20.11
C TRP A 102 -9.66 -1.85 -19.49
N GLU A 103 -9.90 -2.00 -18.19
CA GLU A 103 -9.73 -3.24 -17.44
C GLU A 103 -10.91 -4.18 -17.73
N ASP A 104 -10.75 -5.01 -18.77
CA ASP A 104 -11.81 -5.86 -19.32
C ASP A 104 -12.39 -6.84 -18.27
N PRO A 105 -13.65 -6.66 -17.82
CA PRO A 105 -14.24 -7.50 -16.77
C PRO A 105 -14.65 -8.89 -17.28
N THR A 106 -14.52 -9.16 -18.59
CA THR A 106 -14.88 -10.46 -19.17
C THR A 106 -13.74 -11.47 -19.13
N GLN A 107 -12.52 -11.00 -18.91
CA GLN A 107 -11.31 -11.82 -18.91
C GLN A 107 -10.68 -11.82 -17.52
N SER A 108 -10.06 -12.94 -17.15
CA SER A 108 -9.26 -13.00 -15.93
C SER A 108 -7.82 -12.70 -16.27
N HIS A 109 -7.20 -11.78 -15.53
CA HIS A 109 -5.78 -11.48 -15.67
C HIS A 109 -4.96 -12.60 -15.00
N PRO A 110 -3.95 -13.16 -15.68
CA PRO A 110 -3.17 -14.28 -15.15
C PRO A 110 -2.36 -13.92 -13.88
N GLU A 111 -1.99 -12.65 -13.72
CA GLU A 111 -1.20 -12.11 -12.62
C GLU A 111 -1.95 -12.15 -11.29
N THR A 112 -3.21 -11.71 -11.31
CA THR A 112 -4.07 -11.53 -10.15
C THR A 112 -5.07 -12.68 -9.98
N LYS A 113 -5.33 -13.44 -11.05
CA LYS A 113 -6.38 -14.46 -11.14
C LYS A 113 -7.79 -13.90 -10.87
N ALA A 114 -7.95 -12.62 -11.14
CA ALA A 114 -9.19 -11.86 -10.99
C ALA A 114 -9.59 -11.24 -12.34
N ARG A 115 -10.85 -10.83 -12.47
CA ARG A 115 -11.33 -10.08 -13.65
C ARG A 115 -10.97 -8.60 -13.53
N GLY A 116 -10.90 -7.86 -14.62
CA GLY A 116 -10.78 -6.40 -14.57
C GLY A 116 -11.97 -5.76 -13.85
N ASP A 117 -11.75 -4.59 -13.25
CA ASP A 117 -12.76 -3.82 -12.49
C ASP A 117 -13.72 -3.01 -13.39
N ASN A 118 -13.62 -3.18 -14.71
CA ASN A 118 -14.43 -2.51 -15.72
C ASN A 118 -14.17 -1.01 -15.85
N ASP A 119 -13.09 -0.46 -15.30
CA ASP A 119 -12.76 0.97 -15.38
C ASP A 119 -11.58 1.27 -16.33
N PRO A 120 -11.38 2.54 -16.69
CA PRO A 120 -10.10 2.99 -17.22
C PRO A 120 -8.96 2.69 -16.25
N LEU A 121 -7.77 2.42 -16.79
CA LEU A 121 -6.59 2.09 -15.99
C LEU A 121 -6.20 3.24 -15.06
N ASP A 122 -6.14 2.93 -13.77
CA ASP A 122 -5.92 3.90 -12.70
C ASP A 122 -4.46 4.37 -12.58
N VAL A 123 -4.32 5.63 -12.18
CA VAL A 123 -3.03 6.33 -12.16
C VAL A 123 -2.85 7.16 -10.89
N CYS A 124 -1.67 7.01 -10.28
CA CYS A 124 -1.18 7.80 -9.17
C CYS A 124 -0.03 8.71 -9.66
N GLU A 125 -0.31 10.01 -9.81
CA GLU A 125 0.69 11.00 -10.20
C GLU A 125 1.35 11.64 -8.97
N ILE A 126 2.68 11.56 -8.94
CA ILE A 126 3.48 11.74 -7.71
C ILE A 126 4.22 13.09 -7.64
N GLY A 127 4.07 13.96 -8.64
CA GLY A 127 4.74 15.25 -8.72
C GLY A 127 4.30 16.23 -7.63
N GLU A 128 5.07 17.30 -7.43
CA GLU A 128 4.89 18.23 -6.31
C GLU A 128 3.61 19.07 -6.43
N GLN A 129 3.13 19.36 -7.64
CA GLN A 129 1.96 20.21 -7.85
C GLN A 129 0.65 19.46 -7.61
N VAL A 130 -0.24 20.03 -6.81
CA VAL A 130 -1.62 19.52 -6.67
C VAL A 130 -2.41 19.89 -7.92
N GLY A 131 -2.96 18.88 -8.60
CA GLY A 131 -3.76 19.06 -9.81
C GLY A 131 -5.19 19.51 -9.53
N TYR A 132 -6.01 19.56 -10.58
CA TYR A 132 -7.45 19.85 -10.49
C TYR A 132 -8.27 18.83 -11.28
N THR A 133 -9.52 18.59 -10.84
CA THR A 133 -10.43 17.66 -11.53
C THR A 133 -10.66 18.06 -12.99
N GLY A 134 -10.49 17.12 -13.91
CA GLY A 134 -10.55 17.31 -15.35
C GLY A 134 -9.28 17.86 -15.98
N GLN A 135 -8.20 18.02 -15.21
CA GLN A 135 -6.90 18.41 -15.78
C GLN A 135 -6.34 17.30 -16.65
N ILE A 136 -5.87 17.66 -17.85
CA ILE A 136 -5.05 16.78 -18.69
C ILE A 136 -3.58 17.08 -18.40
N LYS A 137 -2.86 16.12 -17.82
CA LYS A 137 -1.41 16.22 -17.56
C LYS A 137 -0.65 15.30 -18.52
N GLN A 138 0.49 15.77 -19.03
CA GLN A 138 1.43 14.90 -19.73
C GLN A 138 2.32 14.22 -18.70
N VAL A 139 2.28 12.89 -18.66
CA VAL A 139 2.97 12.10 -17.64
C VAL A 139 3.86 11.05 -18.26
N LYS A 140 4.91 10.67 -17.53
CA LYS A 140 5.72 9.49 -17.84
C LYS A 140 5.52 8.40 -16.80
N VAL A 141 5.54 7.17 -17.27
CA VAL A 141 5.35 5.97 -16.46
C VAL A 141 6.64 5.58 -15.75
N LEU A 142 6.51 5.24 -14.46
CA LEU A 142 7.61 4.78 -13.60
C LEU A 142 7.43 3.31 -13.19
N GLY A 143 6.19 2.87 -12.97
CA GLY A 143 5.90 1.50 -12.57
C GLY A 143 4.41 1.25 -12.38
N VAL A 144 4.05 0.08 -11.83
CA VAL A 144 2.66 -0.31 -11.61
C VAL A 144 2.52 -1.24 -10.39
N MET A 145 1.41 -1.16 -9.66
CA MET A 145 1.09 -2.04 -8.53
C MET A 145 -0.20 -2.82 -8.81
N ALA A 146 -0.21 -4.11 -8.46
CA ALA A 146 -1.32 -5.03 -8.73
C ALA A 146 -2.28 -5.12 -7.54
N LEU A 147 -3.22 -4.17 -7.40
CA LEU A 147 -4.22 -4.23 -6.33
C LEU A 147 -5.29 -5.29 -6.69
N LEU A 148 -5.73 -6.02 -5.68
CA LEU A 148 -6.95 -6.79 -5.68
C LEU A 148 -7.98 -6.03 -4.85
N ASP A 149 -8.81 -5.24 -5.51
CA ASP A 149 -9.85 -4.44 -4.87
C ASP A 149 -11.17 -5.21 -4.87
N GLU A 150 -11.63 -5.65 -3.69
CA GLU A 150 -12.85 -6.45 -3.54
C GLU A 150 -12.92 -7.73 -4.41
N GLY A 151 -11.77 -8.25 -4.86
CA GLY A 151 -11.65 -9.46 -5.68
C GLY A 151 -11.52 -9.20 -7.19
N GLU A 152 -11.41 -7.93 -7.60
CA GLU A 152 -11.18 -7.50 -8.97
C GLU A 152 -9.73 -7.05 -9.15
N THR A 153 -9.22 -7.19 -10.37
CA THR A 153 -7.91 -6.67 -10.80
C THR A 153 -8.05 -5.18 -10.96
N ASP A 154 -7.22 -4.45 -10.24
CA ASP A 154 -7.25 -3.00 -10.21
C ASP A 154 -5.80 -2.48 -10.26
N TRP A 155 -5.25 -2.32 -11.46
CA TRP A 155 -3.86 -1.92 -11.60
C TRP A 155 -3.67 -0.43 -11.30
N LYS A 156 -2.71 -0.09 -10.43
CA LYS A 156 -2.35 1.30 -10.08
C LYS A 156 -1.04 1.69 -10.72
N VAL A 157 -1.08 2.45 -11.82
CA VAL A 157 0.11 2.94 -12.51
C VAL A 157 0.72 4.11 -11.73
N ILE A 158 2.03 4.06 -11.50
CA ILE A 158 2.77 5.15 -10.87
C ILE A 158 3.40 6.00 -11.97
N VAL A 159 3.06 7.29 -11.99
CA VAL A 159 3.52 8.24 -13.01
C VAL A 159 4.01 9.53 -12.38
N ILE A 160 4.70 10.35 -13.18
CA ILE A 160 5.05 11.71 -12.82
C ILE A 160 4.80 12.65 -13.98
N ASP A 161 4.30 13.86 -13.69
CA ASP A 161 4.23 14.97 -14.66
C ASP A 161 5.60 15.24 -15.29
N VAL A 162 5.66 15.33 -16.61
CA VAL A 162 6.90 15.60 -17.35
C VAL A 162 7.49 16.98 -17.05
N THR A 163 6.67 17.90 -16.53
CA THR A 163 7.07 19.26 -16.14
C THR A 163 7.54 19.35 -14.68
N ASP A 164 7.42 18.27 -13.90
CA ASP A 164 7.85 18.24 -12.51
C ASP A 164 9.39 18.41 -12.39
N PRO A 165 9.90 19.17 -11.40
CA PRO A 165 11.34 19.34 -11.21
C PRO A 165 12.13 18.04 -11.01
N LEU A 166 11.50 17.01 -10.44
CA LEU A 166 12.10 15.68 -10.25
C LEU A 166 11.90 14.76 -11.45
N ALA A 167 11.10 15.12 -12.44
CA ALA A 167 10.82 14.27 -13.60
C ALA A 167 12.11 13.71 -14.18
N ASN A 168 13.10 14.53 -14.52
CA ASN A 168 14.36 14.07 -15.13
C ASN A 168 15.16 13.04 -14.30
N LYS A 169 14.94 12.97 -12.98
CA LYS A 169 15.61 12.03 -12.08
C LYS A 169 14.85 10.72 -11.88
N LEU A 170 13.57 10.68 -12.22
CA LEU A 170 12.68 9.54 -12.00
C LEU A 170 12.39 8.85 -13.33
N ASN A 171 13.08 7.75 -13.66
CA ASN A 171 12.96 7.10 -14.96
C ASN A 171 12.46 5.64 -14.88
N ASP A 172 12.56 5.03 -13.71
CA ASP A 172 12.00 3.72 -13.39
C ASP A 172 11.54 3.69 -11.91
N ILE A 173 10.91 2.60 -11.48
CA ILE A 173 10.27 2.49 -10.17
C ILE A 173 11.28 2.61 -9.01
N GLU A 174 12.52 2.15 -9.20
CA GLU A 174 13.58 2.21 -8.20
C GLU A 174 14.02 3.65 -7.90
N ASP A 175 13.88 4.56 -8.86
CA ASP A 175 14.21 5.97 -8.66
C ASP A 175 13.22 6.63 -7.69
N VAL A 176 11.97 6.14 -7.64
CA VAL A 176 10.95 6.62 -6.68
C VAL A 176 11.43 6.38 -5.26
N GLU A 177 11.85 5.16 -4.92
CA GLU A 177 12.33 4.88 -3.55
C GLU A 177 13.65 5.62 -3.23
N ARG A 178 14.50 5.87 -4.24
CA ARG A 178 15.74 6.64 -4.06
C ARG A 178 15.50 8.12 -3.74
N HIS A 179 14.51 8.73 -4.38
CA HIS A 179 14.26 10.18 -4.28
C HIS A 179 13.09 10.54 -3.36
N LEU A 180 12.15 9.61 -3.17
CA LEU A 180 10.94 9.72 -2.36
C LEU A 180 10.84 8.48 -1.44
N PRO A 181 11.78 8.30 -0.49
CA PRO A 181 11.86 7.10 0.33
C PRO A 181 10.59 6.88 1.15
N GLY A 182 10.08 5.64 1.14
CA GLY A 182 8.87 5.24 1.83
C GLY A 182 7.56 5.53 1.07
N PHE A 183 7.61 6.20 -0.09
CA PHE A 183 6.40 6.57 -0.83
C PHE A 183 5.65 5.36 -1.41
N ILE A 184 6.37 4.39 -1.96
CA ILE A 184 5.76 3.14 -2.47
C ILE A 184 5.14 2.33 -1.33
N ARG A 185 5.80 2.31 -0.16
CA ARG A 185 5.25 1.67 1.04
C ARG A 185 3.97 2.36 1.51
N ALA A 186 3.93 3.69 1.55
CA ALA A 186 2.73 4.45 1.88
C ALA A 186 1.61 4.20 0.86
N THR A 187 1.95 4.03 -0.42
CA THR A 187 1.02 3.65 -1.49
C THR A 187 0.38 2.30 -1.25
N ASN A 188 1.19 1.29 -0.95
CA ASN A 188 0.71 -0.04 -0.59
C ASN A 188 -0.24 0.01 0.61
N GLU A 189 0.17 0.70 1.68
CA GLU A 189 -0.63 0.82 2.91
C GLU A 189 -1.96 1.51 2.64
N TRP A 190 -1.96 2.64 1.93
CA TRP A 190 -3.17 3.41 1.66
C TRP A 190 -4.23 2.57 0.95
N PHE A 191 -3.87 1.91 -0.15
CA PHE A 191 -4.82 1.08 -0.92
C PHE A 191 -5.30 -0.16 -0.16
N ARG A 192 -4.52 -0.66 0.79
CA ARG A 192 -4.95 -1.75 1.68
C ARG A 192 -6.04 -1.28 2.65
N ILE A 193 -5.86 -0.11 3.25
CA ILE A 193 -6.67 0.30 4.41
C ILE A 193 -7.80 1.27 4.10
N TYR A 194 -7.81 1.95 2.95
CA TYR A 194 -8.71 3.10 2.70
C TYR A 194 -10.22 2.78 2.80
N LYS A 195 -10.62 1.53 2.56
CA LYS A 195 -12.02 1.08 2.69
C LYS A 195 -12.37 0.48 4.05
N ILE A 196 -11.40 0.28 4.95
CA ILE A 196 -11.68 -0.26 6.29
C ILE A 196 -12.65 0.63 7.09
N PRO A 197 -12.55 1.98 7.06
CA PRO A 197 -13.54 2.86 7.69
C PRO A 197 -14.97 2.71 7.15
N ASP A 198 -15.11 2.20 5.93
CA ASP A 198 -16.39 1.91 5.29
C ASP A 198 -16.95 0.53 5.66
N GLY A 199 -16.28 -0.20 6.56
CA GLY A 199 -16.65 -1.56 6.98
C GLY A 199 -16.29 -2.65 5.98
N LYS A 200 -15.39 -2.36 5.03
CA LYS A 200 -14.86 -3.36 4.08
C LYS A 200 -13.60 -4.02 4.65
N PRO A 201 -13.29 -5.26 4.22
CA PRO A 201 -12.02 -5.89 4.56
C PRO A 201 -10.84 -5.10 3.98
N GLU A 202 -9.65 -5.41 4.49
CA GLU A 202 -8.40 -4.93 3.92
C GLU A 202 -8.21 -5.50 2.50
N ASN A 203 -7.81 -4.64 1.55
CA ASN A 203 -7.48 -5.09 0.20
C ASN A 203 -6.15 -5.85 0.17
N GLN A 204 -5.93 -6.60 -0.90
CA GLN A 204 -4.70 -7.38 -1.09
C GLN A 204 -3.95 -6.90 -2.32
N PHE A 205 -2.68 -7.23 -2.42
CA PHE A 205 -1.90 -7.03 -3.62
C PHE A 205 -1.38 -8.37 -4.13
N ALA A 206 -1.37 -8.55 -5.45
CA ALA A 206 -0.53 -9.58 -6.05
C ALA A 206 0.96 -9.23 -5.86
N PHE A 207 1.85 -10.20 -6.13
CA PHE A 207 3.30 -10.03 -5.96
C PHE A 207 3.74 -9.53 -4.58
N SER A 208 2.97 -9.82 -3.53
CA SER A 208 3.22 -9.34 -2.17
C SER A 208 3.33 -7.80 -2.06
N GLY A 209 2.67 -7.06 -2.95
CA GLY A 209 2.70 -5.59 -2.93
C GLY A 209 3.88 -4.94 -3.63
N GLU A 210 4.70 -5.71 -4.36
CA GLU A 210 5.80 -5.19 -5.17
C GLU A 210 5.28 -4.23 -6.26
N ALA A 211 5.88 -3.04 -6.34
CA ALA A 211 5.70 -2.15 -7.48
C ALA A 211 6.59 -2.64 -8.63
N LYS A 212 5.97 -3.11 -9.71
CA LYS A 212 6.67 -3.54 -10.92
C LYS A 212 7.20 -2.34 -11.68
N ASN A 213 8.30 -2.58 -12.39
CA ASN A 213 9.04 -1.54 -13.11
C ASN A 213 8.26 -0.96 -14.29
N LYS A 214 8.81 0.10 -14.88
CA LYS A 214 8.26 0.82 -16.03
C LYS A 214 7.94 -0.10 -17.20
N LYS A 215 8.81 -1.05 -17.50
CA LYS A 215 8.59 -1.97 -18.62
C LYS A 215 7.30 -2.77 -18.41
N TYR A 216 7.12 -3.34 -17.23
CA TYR A 216 5.91 -4.08 -16.89
C TYR A 216 4.67 -3.20 -16.97
N ALA A 217 4.76 -1.97 -16.45
CA ALA A 217 3.67 -1.02 -16.51
C ALA A 217 3.25 -0.69 -17.95
N LEU A 218 4.22 -0.53 -18.87
CA LEU A 218 3.92 -0.30 -20.29
C LEU A 218 3.21 -1.49 -20.95
N ASP A 219 3.54 -2.72 -20.54
CA ASP A 219 2.86 -3.93 -21.03
C ASP A 219 1.38 -3.96 -20.56
N ILE A 220 1.10 -3.60 -19.30
CA ILE A 220 -0.28 -3.49 -18.77
C ILE A 220 -1.08 -2.37 -19.44
N ILE A 221 -0.45 -1.20 -19.66
CA ILE A 221 -1.08 -0.09 -20.39
C ILE A 221 -1.43 -0.51 -21.81
N LYS A 222 -0.55 -1.27 -22.47
CA LYS A 222 -0.80 -1.79 -23.82
C LYS A 222 -1.96 -2.77 -23.83
N GLU A 223 -2.02 -3.71 -22.89
CA GLU A 223 -3.11 -4.68 -22.75
C GLU A 223 -4.47 -3.98 -22.57
N THR A 224 -4.57 -3.06 -21.63
CA THR A 224 -5.80 -2.31 -21.34
C THR A 224 -6.19 -1.37 -22.49
N HIS A 225 -5.22 -0.80 -23.23
CA HIS A 225 -5.49 -0.06 -24.45
C HIS A 225 -6.06 -0.94 -25.56
N GLU A 226 -5.49 -2.13 -25.79
CA GLU A 226 -6.01 -3.11 -26.76
C GLU A 226 -7.43 -3.59 -26.38
N ALA A 227 -7.74 -3.72 -25.09
CA ALA A 227 -9.09 -3.98 -24.62
C ALA A 227 -10.06 -2.83 -24.94
N TRP A 228 -9.68 -1.59 -24.65
CA TRP A 228 -10.47 -0.42 -25.04
C TRP A 228 -10.65 -0.32 -26.57
N GLU A 229 -9.63 -0.63 -27.37
CA GLU A 229 -9.73 -0.61 -28.82
C GLU A 229 -10.81 -1.57 -29.33
N ARG A 230 -10.88 -2.79 -28.78
CA ARG A 230 -11.93 -3.77 -29.10
C ARG A 230 -13.32 -3.26 -28.73
N LEU A 231 -13.45 -2.61 -27.56
CA LEU A 231 -14.69 -1.99 -27.10
C LEU A 231 -15.14 -0.86 -28.05
N ILE A 232 -14.29 0.13 -28.29
CA ILE A 232 -14.66 1.36 -29.01
C ILE A 232 -14.87 1.15 -30.51
N LYS A 233 -14.26 0.10 -31.09
CA LYS A 233 -14.49 -0.35 -32.48
C LYS A 233 -15.72 -1.25 -32.61
N GLY A 234 -16.39 -1.60 -31.50
CA GLY A 234 -17.57 -2.46 -31.49
C GLY A 234 -17.30 -3.93 -31.78
N GLU A 235 -16.04 -4.38 -31.64
CA GLU A 235 -15.66 -5.80 -31.70
C GLU A 235 -16.20 -6.56 -30.47
N ILE A 236 -16.35 -5.83 -29.37
CA ILE A 236 -17.04 -6.24 -28.14
C ILE A 236 -18.23 -5.29 -27.96
N PRO A 237 -19.42 -5.80 -27.58
CA PRO A 237 -20.58 -4.94 -27.37
C PRO A 237 -20.34 -3.97 -26.22
N SER A 238 -20.78 -2.72 -26.33
CA SER A 238 -20.67 -1.73 -25.25
C SER A 238 -21.58 -2.01 -24.05
N LYS A 239 -22.47 -3.00 -24.18
CA LYS A 239 -23.41 -3.45 -23.15
C LYS A 239 -23.43 -4.97 -23.10
N ALA A 240 -23.18 -5.52 -21.93
CA ALA A 240 -23.24 -6.93 -21.60
C ALA A 240 -23.82 -7.13 -20.19
N GLU A 241 -23.95 -8.37 -19.74
CA GLU A 241 -24.41 -8.65 -18.36
C GLU A 241 -23.46 -8.05 -17.31
N ALA A 242 -22.16 -8.00 -17.59
CA ALA A 242 -21.14 -7.53 -16.66
C ALA A 242 -20.91 -6.01 -16.69
N TYR A 243 -21.36 -5.28 -17.73
CA TYR A 243 -21.07 -3.86 -17.89
C TYR A 243 -22.02 -3.16 -18.88
N ASP A 244 -22.17 -1.84 -18.72
CA ASP A 244 -22.92 -0.97 -19.63
C ASP A 244 -22.15 0.36 -19.75
N ILE A 245 -21.49 0.59 -20.89
CA ILE A 245 -20.58 1.71 -21.11
C ILE A 245 -21.12 2.62 -22.22
N GLN A 246 -21.21 3.90 -21.94
CA GLN A 246 -21.48 4.97 -22.90
C GLN A 246 -20.25 5.20 -23.76
N VAL A 247 -20.36 4.82 -25.04
CA VAL A 247 -19.27 4.80 -26.03
C VAL A 247 -19.32 5.93 -27.05
N SER A 248 -20.29 6.86 -26.90
CA SER A 248 -20.40 8.04 -27.75
C SER A 248 -19.11 8.86 -27.72
N ASN A 249 -18.55 9.13 -28.90
CA ASN A 249 -17.28 9.84 -29.07
C ASN A 249 -17.31 10.69 -30.34
N VAL A 250 -16.42 11.67 -30.46
CA VAL A 250 -16.41 12.62 -31.60
C VAL A 250 -15.16 12.51 -32.47
N SER A 251 -14.14 11.79 -32.03
CA SER A 251 -12.82 11.81 -32.67
C SER A 251 -12.17 10.44 -32.88
N VAL A 252 -12.77 9.35 -32.37
CA VAL A 252 -12.16 8.02 -32.49
C VAL A 252 -12.39 7.46 -33.89
N GLU A 253 -11.32 7.37 -34.67
CA GLU A 253 -11.36 6.84 -36.02
C GLU A 253 -11.95 5.42 -36.05
N LYS A 254 -12.86 5.18 -37.01
CA LYS A 254 -13.54 3.89 -37.25
C LYS A 254 -14.43 3.41 -36.11
N SER A 255 -14.68 4.22 -35.08
CA SER A 255 -15.69 3.88 -34.08
C SER A 255 -17.09 3.91 -34.73
N PRO A 256 -17.92 2.87 -34.56
CA PRO A 256 -19.31 2.89 -35.00
C PRO A 256 -20.18 3.82 -34.12
N TYR A 257 -19.62 4.40 -33.07
CA TYR A 257 -20.28 5.25 -32.09
C TYR A 257 -19.93 6.74 -32.25
N LEU A 258 -19.36 7.11 -33.40
CA LEU A 258 -19.07 8.50 -33.74
C LEU A 258 -20.36 9.32 -33.79
N VAL A 259 -20.34 10.45 -33.08
CA VAL A 259 -21.41 11.44 -33.08
C VAL A 259 -20.86 12.80 -33.53
N THR A 260 -21.76 13.63 -34.03
CA THR A 260 -21.50 14.95 -34.59
C THR A 260 -22.14 16.03 -33.71
N ALA A 261 -21.80 17.29 -33.94
CA ALA A 261 -22.40 18.41 -33.21
C ALA A 261 -23.92 18.51 -33.42
N GLU A 262 -24.43 17.87 -34.48
CA GLU A 262 -25.83 17.84 -34.87
C GLU A 262 -26.63 16.76 -34.10
N ASP A 263 -25.98 15.79 -33.47
CA ASP A 263 -26.66 14.73 -32.74
C ASP A 263 -27.23 15.22 -31.40
N ASP A 264 -28.42 14.73 -31.05
CA ASP A 264 -29.12 15.14 -29.83
C ASP A 264 -28.31 14.88 -28.55
N VAL A 265 -27.49 13.83 -28.55
CA VAL A 265 -26.60 13.51 -27.42
C VAL A 265 -25.59 14.61 -27.16
N VAL A 266 -25.14 15.33 -28.19
CA VAL A 266 -24.19 16.45 -28.07
C VAL A 266 -24.93 17.74 -27.75
N LYS A 267 -26.06 18.00 -28.43
CA LYS A 267 -26.88 19.21 -28.21
C LYS A 267 -27.46 19.31 -26.81
N ASN A 268 -27.77 18.16 -26.20
CA ASN A 268 -28.36 18.09 -24.86
C ASN A 268 -27.31 18.15 -23.74
N LEU A 269 -26.00 18.19 -24.06
CA LEU A 269 -24.98 18.39 -23.05
C LEU A 269 -25.16 19.76 -22.37
N PRO A 270 -25.10 19.83 -21.04
CA PRO A 270 -25.27 21.08 -20.34
C PRO A 270 -24.19 22.09 -20.73
N ALA A 271 -24.58 23.36 -20.84
CA ALA A 271 -23.63 24.46 -20.90
C ALA A 271 -22.89 24.61 -19.55
N SER A 272 -21.76 25.30 -19.53
CA SER A 272 -21.09 25.60 -18.27
C SER A 272 -22.01 26.40 -17.34
N ALA A 273 -22.15 25.91 -16.12
CA ALA A 273 -22.94 26.53 -15.06
C ALA A 273 -22.25 26.28 -13.71
N ALA A 274 -20.96 26.63 -13.65
CA ALA A 274 -20.13 26.45 -12.47
C ALA A 274 -20.68 27.25 -11.28
N LYS A 275 -20.77 26.59 -10.12
CA LYS A 275 -21.18 27.20 -8.86
C LYS A 275 -20.10 26.99 -7.79
N PRO A 276 -20.06 27.82 -6.74
CA PRO A 276 -19.19 27.59 -5.60
C PRO A 276 -19.41 26.21 -4.98
N ALA A 277 -18.36 25.61 -4.44
CA ALA A 277 -18.44 24.30 -3.79
C ALA A 277 -19.45 24.30 -2.65
N ALA A 278 -20.29 23.26 -2.59
CA ALA A 278 -21.16 23.02 -1.46
C ALA A 278 -20.34 22.59 -0.23
N PRO A 279 -20.82 22.89 0.99
CA PRO A 279 -20.14 22.48 2.22
C PRO A 279 -20.05 20.96 2.30
N ILE A 280 -18.90 20.47 2.78
CA ILE A 280 -18.67 19.05 3.07
C ILE A 280 -19.08 18.80 4.53
N ASP A 281 -19.68 17.64 4.79
CA ASP A 281 -20.02 17.23 6.15
C ASP A 281 -18.74 17.13 7.01
N PRO A 282 -18.67 17.76 8.20
CA PRO A 282 -17.47 17.76 9.04
C PRO A 282 -16.99 16.36 9.47
N SER A 283 -17.83 15.33 9.36
CA SER A 283 -17.41 13.96 9.64
C SER A 283 -16.32 13.47 8.67
N VAL A 284 -16.19 14.05 7.47
CA VAL A 284 -15.13 13.71 6.50
C VAL A 284 -13.74 14.02 7.07
N ASP A 285 -13.61 15.04 7.91
CA ASP A 285 -12.34 15.45 8.54
C ASP A 285 -11.83 14.45 9.59
N LYS A 286 -12.68 13.51 10.03
CA LYS A 286 -12.32 12.52 11.05
C LYS A 286 -11.13 11.65 10.62
N TRP A 287 -10.12 11.60 11.48
CA TRP A 287 -9.01 10.66 11.38
C TRP A 287 -9.39 9.28 11.93
N PHE A 288 -9.13 8.25 11.12
CA PHE A 288 -9.24 6.85 11.52
C PHE A 288 -7.84 6.30 11.79
N PHE A 289 -7.63 5.76 12.98
CA PHE A 289 -6.41 5.08 13.37
C PHE A 289 -6.60 3.58 13.17
N ILE A 290 -6.10 3.08 12.05
CA ILE A 290 -6.28 1.69 11.65
C ILE A 290 -5.01 0.93 12.04
N SER A 291 -5.07 0.15 13.11
CA SER A 291 -4.02 -0.79 13.47
C SER A 291 -4.24 -2.08 12.67
N GLY A 292 -3.64 -2.17 11.48
CA GLY A 292 -3.53 -3.44 10.77
C GLY A 292 -2.41 -4.30 11.37
N THR A 293 -2.66 -5.60 11.53
CA THR A 293 -1.67 -6.66 11.76
C THR A 293 -0.75 -6.77 10.53
N SER A 294 0.02 -5.73 10.26
CA SER A 294 0.94 -5.70 9.16
C SER A 294 2.12 -6.60 9.52
N ASN A 295 2.17 -7.78 8.89
CA ASN A 295 3.36 -8.64 8.82
C ASN A 295 4.59 -7.94 8.17
N PHE A 296 4.49 -6.64 7.85
CA PHE A 296 5.53 -5.76 7.34
C PHE A 296 5.64 -4.44 8.11
N GLY A 297 4.86 -4.26 9.19
CA GLY A 297 4.76 -3.03 9.98
C GLY A 297 5.86 -2.93 11.02
N ASP A 298 7.10 -2.79 10.55
CA ASP A 298 8.16 -2.24 11.38
C ASP A 298 8.41 -0.79 10.96
N TYR A 299 8.05 0.14 11.85
CA TYR A 299 8.40 1.55 11.74
C TYR A 299 9.87 1.72 12.09
N THR A 300 10.59 2.66 11.47
CA THR A 300 11.98 2.93 11.85
C THR A 300 12.05 3.65 13.21
N PRO A 301 12.91 3.22 14.15
CA PRO A 301 13.74 2.02 14.08
C PRO A 301 12.90 0.75 14.18
N THR A 302 13.09 -0.17 13.22
CA THR A 302 12.35 -1.43 13.13
C THR A 302 12.44 -2.19 14.45
N ARG A 303 11.48 -3.05 14.81
CA ARG A 303 11.59 -3.93 15.98
C ARG A 303 12.90 -4.73 15.99
N LEU A 304 13.42 -5.12 14.83
CA LEU A 304 14.73 -5.78 14.74
C LEU A 304 15.88 -4.81 15.04
N GLU A 305 15.86 -3.59 14.51
CA GLU A 305 16.85 -2.54 14.81
C GLU A 305 16.81 -2.16 16.30
N ALA A 306 15.62 -1.96 16.87
CA ALA A 306 15.44 -1.68 18.29
C ALA A 306 15.94 -2.85 19.17
N GLN A 307 15.74 -4.10 18.76
CA GLN A 307 16.34 -5.26 19.42
C GLN A 307 17.87 -5.25 19.33
N ALA A 308 18.44 -4.91 18.18
CA ALA A 308 19.88 -4.82 18.00
C ALA A 308 20.50 -3.76 18.91
N ASP A 309 19.86 -2.59 19.01
CA ASP A 309 20.27 -1.51 19.92
C ASP A 309 20.15 -1.91 21.39
N ALA A 310 19.06 -2.58 21.77
CA ALA A 310 18.87 -3.08 23.13
C ALA A 310 19.91 -4.15 23.49
N VAL A 311 20.24 -5.07 22.56
CA VAL A 311 21.29 -6.07 22.76
C VAL A 311 22.65 -5.40 22.95
N ASN A 312 22.96 -4.38 22.15
CA ASN A 312 24.20 -3.61 22.28
C ASN A 312 24.31 -2.96 23.68
N LEU A 313 23.25 -2.31 24.13
CA LEU A 313 23.19 -1.66 25.44
C LEU A 313 23.33 -2.68 26.59
N ILE A 314 22.61 -3.81 26.51
CA ILE A 314 22.68 -4.88 27.51
C ILE A 314 24.09 -5.49 27.56
N PHE A 315 24.69 -5.75 26.39
CA PHE A 315 26.04 -6.31 26.30
C PHE A 315 27.05 -5.37 26.98
N GLY A 316 27.02 -4.08 26.65
CA GLY A 316 27.88 -3.07 27.25
C GLY A 316 27.68 -2.99 28.77
N ALA A 317 26.44 -2.88 29.24
CA ALA A 317 26.15 -2.79 30.67
C ALA A 317 26.64 -4.03 31.45
N LYS A 318 26.42 -5.24 30.91
CA LYS A 318 26.84 -6.48 31.59
C LYS A 318 28.36 -6.66 31.57
N THR A 319 29.03 -6.45 30.45
CA THR A 319 30.50 -6.59 30.38
C THR A 319 31.24 -5.50 31.18
N GLN A 320 30.68 -4.29 31.29
CA GLN A 320 31.25 -3.23 32.14
C GLN A 320 31.03 -3.48 33.63
N SER A 321 29.89 -4.04 34.03
CA SER A 321 29.61 -4.34 35.45
C SER A 321 30.54 -5.40 36.06
N ASN A 322 31.02 -6.34 35.26
CA ASN A 322 32.07 -7.28 35.64
C ASN A 322 32.82 -7.75 34.37
N PRO A 323 34.14 -7.50 34.26
CA PRO A 323 34.94 -7.89 33.11
C PRO A 323 34.96 -9.40 32.80
N GLU A 324 34.66 -10.25 33.78
CA GLU A 324 34.54 -11.70 33.59
C GLU A 324 33.19 -12.13 33.01
N ASN A 325 32.23 -11.20 32.86
CA ASN A 325 30.94 -11.53 32.25
C ASN A 325 31.12 -11.85 30.77
N THR A 326 30.45 -12.92 30.33
CA THR A 326 30.41 -13.30 28.93
C THR A 326 28.96 -13.39 28.47
N VAL A 327 28.72 -13.03 27.22
CA VAL A 327 27.38 -12.99 26.62
C VAL A 327 27.36 -13.90 25.39
N SER A 328 26.24 -14.59 25.18
CA SER A 328 25.98 -15.40 24.00
C SER A 328 24.74 -14.86 23.29
N LEU A 329 24.70 -14.95 21.96
CA LEU A 329 23.59 -14.50 21.12
C LEU A 329 22.96 -15.69 20.39
N MET A 330 21.64 -15.72 20.31
CA MET A 330 20.87 -16.73 19.58
C MET A 330 19.66 -16.12 18.88
N THR A 331 19.17 -16.81 17.86
CA THR A 331 17.88 -16.51 17.23
C THR A 331 16.85 -17.59 17.57
N MET A 332 15.60 -17.16 17.76
CA MET A 332 14.45 -18.00 18.07
C MET A 332 13.62 -18.37 16.84
N ALA A 333 13.87 -17.70 15.72
CA ALA A 333 13.12 -17.81 14.48
C ALA A 333 13.97 -18.38 13.33
N GLY A 334 13.31 -18.84 12.27
CA GLY A 334 13.93 -19.46 11.09
C GLY A 334 13.51 -20.92 10.93
N LYS A 335 14.36 -21.74 10.26
CA LYS A 335 14.14 -23.19 10.15
C LYS A 335 14.21 -23.91 11.51
N SER A 336 15.05 -23.41 12.41
CA SER A 336 15.19 -23.87 13.79
C SER A 336 15.94 -22.83 14.64
N PRO A 337 15.72 -22.77 15.96
CA PRO A 337 16.49 -21.91 16.84
C PRO A 337 17.98 -22.29 16.82
N LYS A 338 18.86 -21.29 16.75
CA LYS A 338 20.32 -21.50 16.65
C LYS A 338 21.11 -20.50 17.49
N VAL A 339 22.21 -20.98 18.08
CA VAL A 339 23.21 -20.13 18.72
C VAL A 339 24.05 -19.48 17.62
N LEU A 340 24.02 -18.16 17.55
CA LEU A 340 24.77 -17.38 16.57
C LEU A 340 26.19 -17.10 17.06
N VAL A 341 26.32 -16.79 18.36
CA VAL A 341 27.60 -16.47 19.00
C VAL A 341 27.66 -17.20 20.34
N THR A 342 28.69 -18.01 20.55
CA THR A 342 28.98 -18.60 21.86
C THR A 342 29.47 -17.55 22.84
N PHE A 343 29.54 -17.88 24.14
CA PHE A 343 29.95 -16.94 25.19
C PHE A 343 31.23 -16.17 24.83
N THR A 344 31.11 -14.85 24.73
CA THR A 344 32.19 -13.93 24.34
C THR A 344 32.11 -12.63 25.16
N SER A 345 33.25 -11.98 25.34
CA SER A 345 33.37 -10.59 25.83
C SER A 345 33.64 -9.59 24.71
N ASP A 346 33.79 -10.08 23.47
CA ASP A 346 34.00 -9.27 22.27
C ASP A 346 32.65 -8.86 21.63
N ILE A 347 32.39 -7.55 21.64
CA ILE A 347 31.18 -6.94 21.07
C ILE A 347 31.13 -7.05 19.54
N GLY A 348 32.28 -7.05 18.86
CA GLY A 348 32.34 -7.12 17.40
C GLY A 348 31.71 -8.40 16.85
N LYS A 349 31.89 -9.52 17.55
CA LYS A 349 31.25 -10.80 17.21
C LYS A 349 29.72 -10.75 17.35
N ILE A 350 29.22 -10.04 18.36
CA ILE A 350 27.78 -9.86 18.57
C ILE A 350 27.19 -8.99 17.46
N LEU A 351 27.80 -7.84 17.17
CA LEU A 351 27.33 -6.91 16.13
C LEU A 351 27.37 -7.55 14.74
N SER A 352 28.45 -8.26 14.41
CA SER A 352 28.56 -8.99 13.14
C SER A 352 27.49 -10.08 13.00
N ALA A 353 27.17 -10.78 14.09
CA ALA A 353 26.11 -11.77 14.07
C ALA A 353 24.73 -11.14 13.94
N LEU A 354 24.45 -10.04 14.64
CA LEU A 354 23.18 -9.29 14.56
C LEU A 354 22.91 -8.77 13.14
N HIS A 355 23.93 -8.24 12.47
CA HIS A 355 23.81 -7.78 11.07
C HIS A 355 23.39 -8.90 10.11
N ASN A 356 23.74 -10.15 10.42
CA ASN A 356 23.40 -11.32 9.61
C ASN A 356 22.08 -11.99 10.02
N VAL A 357 21.35 -11.45 11.00
CA VAL A 357 20.02 -11.95 11.37
C VAL A 357 19.01 -11.49 10.33
N ALA A 358 18.36 -12.46 9.69
CA ALA A 358 17.24 -12.22 8.79
C ALA A 358 15.92 -12.52 9.49
N ILE A 359 14.90 -11.71 9.20
CA ILE A 359 13.52 -11.94 9.65
C ILE A 359 12.94 -13.11 8.85
N GLY A 360 12.38 -14.11 9.54
CA GLY A 360 11.66 -15.20 8.88
C GLY A 360 11.45 -16.44 9.75
N GLY A 361 10.49 -17.28 9.36
CA GLY A 361 10.10 -18.49 10.09
C GLY A 361 9.16 -18.23 11.27
N GLN A 362 8.75 -19.29 11.95
CA GLN A 362 7.96 -19.20 13.18
C GLN A 362 8.86 -19.23 14.42
N VAL A 363 8.44 -18.53 15.46
CA VAL A 363 9.14 -18.55 16.75
C VAL A 363 8.85 -19.86 17.47
N SER A 364 9.90 -20.52 17.96
CA SER A 364 9.76 -21.66 18.86
C SER A 364 10.29 -21.29 20.24
N PHE A 365 9.42 -20.78 21.11
CA PHE A 365 9.82 -20.24 22.42
C PHE A 365 10.43 -21.33 23.32
N THR A 366 9.73 -22.46 23.45
CA THR A 366 10.12 -23.55 24.36
C THR A 366 11.46 -24.15 23.96
N THR A 367 11.65 -24.45 22.68
CA THR A 367 12.90 -25.03 22.16
C THR A 367 14.06 -24.04 22.31
N SER A 368 13.84 -22.76 22.02
CA SER A 368 14.87 -21.73 22.14
C SER A 368 15.39 -21.60 23.57
N VAL A 369 14.51 -21.55 24.55
CA VAL A 369 14.88 -21.44 25.96
C VAL A 369 15.59 -22.71 26.46
N GLN A 370 15.21 -23.89 25.97
CA GLN A 370 15.93 -25.15 26.26
C GLN A 370 17.34 -25.16 25.68
N ILE A 371 17.53 -24.66 24.46
CA ILE A 371 18.85 -24.50 23.85
C ILE A 371 19.69 -23.48 24.63
N ALA A 372 19.08 -22.38 25.09
CA ALA A 372 19.76 -21.39 25.93
C ALA A 372 20.22 -21.99 27.27
N GLN A 373 19.35 -22.78 27.90
CA GLN A 373 19.69 -23.54 29.10
C GLN A 373 20.87 -24.49 28.84
N LEU A 374 20.90 -25.18 27.70
CA LEU A 374 22.01 -26.05 27.33
C LEU A 374 23.31 -25.26 27.11
N ALA A 375 23.25 -24.14 26.39
CA ALA A 375 24.40 -23.25 26.19
C ALA A 375 24.98 -22.79 27.53
N LEU A 376 24.14 -22.36 28.48
CA LEU A 376 24.55 -21.94 29.82
C LEU A 376 25.28 -23.04 30.61
N LYS A 377 25.02 -24.32 30.36
CA LYS A 377 25.78 -25.43 30.98
C LYS A 377 27.22 -25.51 30.49
N HIS A 378 27.50 -25.04 29.27
CA HIS A 378 28.81 -25.06 28.63
C HIS A 378 29.60 -23.75 28.83
N ARG A 379 29.12 -22.82 29.66
CA ARG A 379 29.87 -21.62 30.02
C ARG A 379 31.18 -21.95 30.72
N GLN A 380 32.21 -21.14 30.49
CA GLN A 380 33.53 -21.34 31.10
C GLN A 380 33.50 -21.07 32.62
N ASN A 381 32.89 -19.97 33.05
CA ASN A 381 32.79 -19.62 34.47
C ASN A 381 31.50 -20.15 35.11
N LYS A 382 31.62 -21.19 35.94
CA LYS A 382 30.47 -21.82 36.62
C LYS A 382 30.00 -21.07 37.87
N ASN A 383 30.79 -20.16 38.41
CA ASN A 383 30.51 -19.46 39.67
C ASN A 383 29.60 -18.24 39.49
N GLN A 384 29.41 -17.77 38.26
CA GLN A 384 28.54 -16.64 37.94
C GLN A 384 27.05 -17.04 37.89
N ARG A 385 26.18 -16.06 38.16
CA ARG A 385 24.74 -16.20 38.01
C ARG A 385 24.38 -16.41 36.53
N GLN A 386 23.37 -17.23 36.28
CA GLN A 386 22.89 -17.54 34.94
C GLN A 386 21.64 -16.71 34.66
N ARG A 387 21.60 -16.05 33.51
CA ARG A 387 20.46 -15.24 33.09
C ARG A 387 20.21 -15.40 31.60
N ILE A 388 18.94 -15.51 31.23
CA ILE A 388 18.47 -15.50 29.85
C ILE A 388 17.62 -14.24 29.67
N ILE A 389 17.88 -13.46 28.63
CA ILE A 389 17.06 -12.30 28.26
C ILE A 389 16.41 -12.65 26.92
N VAL A 390 15.08 -12.63 26.86
CA VAL A 390 14.31 -13.04 25.69
C VAL A 390 13.54 -11.85 25.14
N PHE A 391 13.75 -11.55 23.86
CA PHE A 391 12.97 -10.57 23.12
C PHE A 391 11.84 -11.31 22.38
N VAL A 392 10.58 -10.98 22.68
CA VAL A 392 9.39 -11.61 22.09
C VAL A 392 8.59 -10.56 21.33
N GLY A 393 8.64 -10.64 20.01
CA GLY A 393 7.92 -9.76 19.08
C GLY A 393 6.85 -10.45 18.23
N SER A 394 6.69 -11.77 18.36
CA SER A 394 5.76 -12.59 17.57
C SER A 394 4.86 -13.42 18.50
N PRO A 395 3.72 -13.97 18.00
CA PRO A 395 2.84 -14.81 18.82
C PRO A 395 3.57 -16.03 19.40
N VAL A 396 3.31 -16.32 20.68
CA VAL A 396 3.77 -17.55 21.35
C VAL A 396 2.66 -18.59 21.30
N GLU A 397 2.81 -19.55 20.37
CA GLU A 397 1.80 -20.58 20.11
C GLU A 397 1.67 -21.60 21.25
N GLU A 398 2.71 -21.79 22.07
CA GLU A 398 2.67 -22.76 23.16
C GLU A 398 1.65 -22.38 24.25
N ASP A 399 1.08 -23.41 24.89
CA ASP A 399 0.11 -23.24 25.96
C ASP A 399 0.79 -22.91 27.30
N GLU A 400 0.07 -22.21 28.17
CA GLU A 400 0.56 -21.76 29.47
C GLU A 400 1.12 -22.91 30.32
N LYS A 401 0.50 -24.10 30.27
CA LYS A 401 0.95 -25.28 31.04
C LYS A 401 2.33 -25.74 30.61
N THR A 402 2.63 -25.73 29.31
CA THR A 402 3.94 -26.09 28.78
C THR A 402 5.00 -25.08 29.21
N LEU A 403 4.67 -23.78 29.14
CA LEU A 403 5.54 -22.70 29.58
C LEU A 403 5.86 -22.81 31.08
N VAL A 404 4.84 -22.99 31.95
CA VAL A 404 5.04 -23.15 33.40
C VAL A 404 5.87 -24.40 33.74
N LYS A 405 5.72 -25.50 32.97
CA LYS A 405 6.55 -26.70 33.16
C LYS A 405 8.02 -26.43 32.81
N LEU A 406 8.29 -25.67 31.75
CA LEU A 406 9.64 -25.23 31.40
C LEU A 406 10.21 -24.29 32.47
N ALA A 407 9.42 -23.33 32.94
CA ALA A 407 9.80 -22.38 33.98
C ALA A 407 10.29 -23.07 35.26
N LYS A 408 9.54 -24.07 35.74
CA LYS A 408 9.93 -24.89 36.92
C LYS A 408 11.26 -25.61 36.72
N LYS A 409 11.59 -26.04 35.49
CA LYS A 409 12.89 -26.64 35.19
C LYS A 409 14.01 -25.61 35.26
N LEU A 410 13.80 -24.39 34.77
CA LEU A 410 14.80 -23.31 34.84
C LEU A 410 15.06 -22.89 36.29
N LYS A 411 14.00 -22.75 37.08
CA LYS A 411 14.06 -22.49 38.52
C LYS A 411 14.92 -23.54 39.26
N LYS A 412 14.71 -24.83 38.98
CA LYS A 412 15.52 -25.92 39.57
C LYS A 412 17.01 -25.81 39.21
N ASN A 413 17.36 -25.20 38.07
CA ASN A 413 18.74 -25.02 37.62
C ASN A 413 19.33 -23.63 37.99
N ASN A 414 18.60 -22.84 38.79
CA ASN A 414 19.01 -21.50 39.23
C ASN A 414 19.34 -20.56 38.05
N ILE A 415 18.46 -20.53 37.05
CA ILE A 415 18.56 -19.67 35.86
C ILE A 415 17.48 -18.60 35.95
N ALA A 416 17.88 -17.33 35.99
CA ALA A 416 16.98 -16.19 35.90
C ALA A 416 16.56 -15.96 34.44
N VAL A 417 15.34 -15.47 34.23
CA VAL A 417 14.84 -15.16 32.88
C VAL A 417 14.12 -13.81 32.90
N ASP A 418 14.58 -12.91 32.04
CA ASP A 418 13.89 -11.65 31.75
C ASP A 418 13.26 -11.74 30.36
N ILE A 419 12.06 -11.19 30.22
CA ILE A 419 11.33 -11.19 28.95
C ILE A 419 10.98 -9.74 28.59
N VAL A 420 11.36 -9.33 27.39
CA VAL A 420 10.95 -8.07 26.77
C VAL A 420 9.88 -8.42 25.73
N ASN A 421 8.62 -8.14 26.03
CA ASN A 421 7.48 -8.38 25.13
C ASN A 421 7.09 -7.05 24.46
N PHE A 422 7.12 -6.96 23.13
CA PHE A 422 6.98 -5.68 22.40
C PHE A 422 6.32 -5.78 21.02
N GLY A 423 5.67 -6.91 20.71
CA GLY A 423 4.93 -7.10 19.44
C GLY A 423 3.48 -7.45 19.70
N GLU A 424 3.21 -8.72 19.97
CA GLU A 424 1.86 -9.25 20.18
C GLU A 424 1.49 -9.25 21.67
N GLU A 425 1.46 -8.06 22.27
CA GLU A 425 1.28 -7.90 23.73
C GLU A 425 -0.03 -8.54 24.22
N ALA A 426 -1.14 -8.27 23.53
CA ALA A 426 -2.47 -8.74 23.93
C ALA A 426 -2.60 -10.27 23.97
N GLU A 427 -1.88 -10.98 23.09
CA GLU A 427 -1.90 -12.45 23.04
C GLU A 427 -0.87 -13.08 23.99
N ASN A 428 0.31 -12.45 24.11
CA ASN A 428 1.45 -13.06 24.80
C ASN A 428 1.49 -12.79 26.31
N THR A 429 1.03 -11.61 26.76
CA THR A 429 1.32 -11.10 28.11
C THR A 429 0.90 -12.07 29.22
N THR A 430 -0.35 -12.56 29.20
CA THR A 430 -0.85 -13.47 30.25
C THR A 430 0.00 -14.75 30.37
N LYS A 431 0.37 -15.35 29.24
CA LYS A 431 1.17 -16.59 29.22
C LYS A 431 2.60 -16.34 29.71
N LEU A 432 3.21 -15.24 29.30
CA LEU A 432 4.58 -14.88 29.64
C LEU A 432 4.72 -14.42 31.10
N GLU A 433 3.73 -13.73 31.65
CA GLU A 433 3.67 -13.40 33.08
C GLU A 433 3.61 -14.65 33.95
N ALA A 434 2.76 -15.62 33.59
CA ALA A 434 2.68 -16.91 34.27
C ALA A 434 4.02 -17.67 34.21
N PHE A 435 4.71 -17.63 33.07
CA PHE A 435 6.05 -18.18 32.93
C PHE A 435 7.06 -17.51 33.86
N VAL A 436 7.14 -16.17 33.86
CA VAL A 436 8.10 -15.41 34.69
C VAL A 436 7.83 -15.64 36.18
N ALA A 437 6.56 -15.60 36.60
CA ALA A 437 6.18 -15.90 37.98
C ALA A 437 6.60 -17.31 38.42
N ALA A 438 6.55 -18.29 37.52
CA ALA A 438 6.97 -19.66 37.81
C ALA A 438 8.50 -19.86 37.82
N VAL A 439 9.27 -19.05 37.07
CA VAL A 439 10.74 -19.08 37.07
C VAL A 439 11.30 -18.41 38.32
N ASN A 440 10.69 -17.29 38.75
CA ASN A 440 11.26 -16.40 39.75
C ASN A 440 11.49 -17.10 41.12
N ASN A 441 12.62 -16.80 41.75
CA ASN A 441 13.01 -17.33 43.06
C ASN A 441 13.85 -16.30 43.82
N ASN A 442 13.31 -15.72 44.90
CA ASN A 442 13.96 -14.70 45.73
C ASN A 442 14.43 -13.45 44.96
N ASP A 443 13.50 -12.78 44.26
CA ASP A 443 13.73 -11.53 43.51
C ASP A 443 14.89 -11.60 42.52
N ASN A 444 15.03 -12.75 41.85
CA ASN A 444 16.14 -13.08 40.98
C ASN A 444 15.77 -13.02 39.50
#